data_AF-A0A962SWW9-F1
#
_entry.id   AF-A0A962SWW9-F1
#
_cell.length_a   1.000
_cell.length_b   1.000
_cell.length_c   1.000
_cell.angle_alpha   90.00
_cell.angle_beta   90.00
_cell.angle_gamma   90.00
#
_symmetry.space_group_name_H-M   'P 1'
#
loop_
_entity.id
_entity.type
_entity.pdbx_description
1 polymer ?
#
loop_
_entity_poly.entity_id
_entity_poly.type
_entity_poly.pdbx_seq_one_letter_code
_entity_poly.pdbx_strand_id
1 'polypeptide(L)' 'PRKSKTHPNPKLTPKQKRENRLISQVRVGIEHFIGQLKNFGALTIRFRNRLNKVSDQIILVVAGLCNLRNGYEVQ' A
#
# COMPACT_ATOMS: atom_id res chain seq x y z
N PRO A 1 -17.05 0.81 -11.76
CA PRO A 1 -18.38 0.90 -11.13
C PRO A 1 -18.80 -0.45 -10.53
N ARG A 2 -19.39 -0.43 -9.34
CA ARG A 2 -19.77 -1.64 -8.62
C ARG A 2 -21.06 -2.22 -9.23
N LYS A 3 -21.10 -3.54 -9.43
CA LYS A 3 -22.31 -4.27 -9.82
C LYS A 3 -23.33 -4.23 -8.66
N SER A 4 -24.58 -3.91 -8.97
CA SER A 4 -25.69 -3.92 -8.00
C SER A 4 -26.94 -4.57 -8.61
N LYS A 5 -27.95 -4.86 -7.79
CA LYS A 5 -29.25 -5.38 -8.28
C LYS A 5 -29.92 -4.41 -9.26
N THR A 6 -29.79 -3.10 -9.03
CA THR A 6 -30.36 -2.02 -9.86
C THR A 6 -29.49 -1.67 -11.07
N HIS A 7 -28.19 -1.98 -11.04
CA HIS A 7 -27.26 -1.84 -12.16
C HIS A 7 -26.45 -3.14 -12.34
N PRO A 8 -27.03 -4.16 -12.99
CA PRO A 8 -26.42 -5.48 -13.09
C PRO A 8 -25.24 -5.55 -14.06
N ASN A 9 -25.18 -4.63 -15.05
CA ASN A 9 -24.11 -4.59 -16.06
C ASN A 9 -23.48 -3.18 -16.17
N PRO A 10 -22.78 -2.71 -15.13
CA PRO A 10 -22.19 -1.38 -15.17
C PRO A 10 -20.92 -1.39 -16.02
N LYS A 11 -20.80 -0.46 -16.97
CA LYS A 11 -19.61 -0.26 -17.81
C LYS A 11 -18.83 0.97 -17.34
N LEU A 12 -17.50 0.90 -17.41
CA LEU A 12 -16.64 2.09 -17.19
C LEU A 12 -16.73 3.00 -18.41
N THR A 13 -16.93 4.30 -18.19
CA THR A 13 -16.78 5.30 -19.24
C THR A 13 -15.30 5.39 -19.68
N PRO A 14 -15.01 5.87 -20.90
CA PRO A 14 -13.63 6.06 -21.35
C PRO A 14 -12.80 6.93 -20.40
N LYS A 15 -13.41 8.00 -19.84
CA LYS A 15 -12.79 8.87 -18.83
C LYS A 15 -12.42 8.09 -17.56
N GLN A 16 -13.36 7.30 -17.02
CA GLN A 16 -13.10 6.47 -15.83
C GLN A 16 -12.00 5.43 -16.08
N LYS A 17 -11.93 4.84 -17.28
CA LYS A 17 -10.84 3.91 -17.63
C LYS A 17 -9.48 4.61 -17.62
N ARG A 18 -9.39 5.82 -18.17
CA ARG A 18 -8.16 6.62 -18.19
C ARG A 18 -7.71 6.98 -16.77
N GLU A 19 -8.64 7.47 -15.94
CA GLU A 19 -8.37 7.80 -14.54
C GLU A 19 -7.92 6.57 -13.74
N ASN A 20 -8.64 5.45 -13.86
CA ASN A 20 -8.26 4.20 -13.21
C ASN A 20 -6.87 3.73 -13.64
N ARG A 21 -6.50 3.87 -14.92
CA ARG A 21 -5.16 3.50 -15.41
C ARG A 21 -4.06 4.30 -14.72
N LEU A 22 -4.25 5.61 -14.57
CA LEU A 22 -3.28 6.48 -13.88
C LEU A 22 -3.15 6.09 -12.40
N ILE A 23 -4.27 5.87 -11.72
CA ILE A 23 -4.29 5.44 -10.32
C ILE A 23 -3.63 4.06 -10.16
N SER A 24 -3.94 3.12 -11.05
CA SER A 24 -3.39 1.76 -11.03
C SER A 24 -1.87 1.75 -11.19
N GLN A 25 -1.30 2.64 -12.01
CA GLN A 25 0.16 2.75 -12.16
C GLN A 25 0.85 3.06 -10.83
N VAL A 26 0.31 4.02 -10.07
CA VAL A 26 0.83 4.36 -8.74
C VAL A 26 0.60 3.22 -7.74
N ARG A 27 -0.58 2.59 -7.77
CA ARG A 27 -0.92 1.48 -6.86
C ARG A 27 0.03 0.30 -6.96
N VAL A 28 0.49 -0.06 -8.16
CA VAL A 28 1.40 -1.21 -8.33
C VAL A 28 2.69 -1.02 -7.53
N GLY A 29 3.25 0.20 -7.51
CA GLY A 29 4.43 0.52 -6.70
C GLY A 29 4.15 0.43 -5.20
N ILE A 30 3.04 1.02 -4.76
CA ILE A 30 2.62 1.00 -3.35
C ILE A 30 2.34 -0.43 -2.87
N GLU A 31 1.64 -1.25 -3.66
CA GLU A 31 1.32 -2.63 -3.32
C GLU A 31 2.57 -3.51 -3.23
N HIS A 32 3.55 -3.31 -4.13
CA HIS A 32 4.87 -3.94 -4.00
C HIS A 32 5.56 -3.53 -2.70
N PHE A 33 5.58 -2.23 -2.37
CA PHE A 33 6.20 -1.75 -1.14
C PHE A 33 5.51 -2.32 0.11
N ILE A 34 4.18 -2.34 0.15
CA ILE A 34 3.40 -2.97 1.24
C ILE A 34 3.72 -4.47 1.35
N GLY A 35 3.89 -5.16 0.21
CA GLY A 35 4.32 -6.56 0.19
C GLY A 35 5.69 -6.74 0.87
N GLN A 36 6.64 -5.84 0.63
CA GLN A 36 7.95 -5.87 1.29
C GLN A 36 7.85 -5.61 2.80
N LEU A 37 7.03 -4.66 3.23
CA LEU A 37 6.80 -4.39 4.66
C LEU A 37 6.31 -5.66 5.40
N LYS A 38 5.42 -6.44 4.78
CA LYS A 38 4.88 -7.67 5.39
C LYS A 38 5.89 -8.79 5.59
N ASN A 39 7.05 -8.75 4.93
CA ASN A 39 8.12 -9.71 5.16
C ASN A 39 8.74 -9.56 6.56
N PHE A 40 8.58 -8.39 7.19
CA PHE A 40 9.10 -8.15 8.53
C PHE A 40 8.10 -8.68 9.56
N GLY A 41 8.43 -9.81 10.18
CA GLY A 41 7.61 -10.41 11.24
C GLY A 41 7.29 -9.46 12.40
N ALA A 42 8.15 -8.47 12.65
CA ALA A 42 7.90 -7.40 13.62
C ALA A 42 6.60 -6.62 13.32
N LEU A 43 6.20 -6.46 12.05
CA LEU A 43 4.98 -5.76 11.65
C LEU A 43 3.73 -6.65 11.64
N THR A 44 3.89 -7.97 11.69
CA THR A 44 2.77 -8.92 11.67
C THR A 44 2.35 -9.34 13.07
N ILE A 45 3.24 -9.26 14.04
CA ILE A 45 2.94 -9.54 15.44
C ILE A 45 2.25 -8.36 16.13
N ARG A 46 1.36 -8.67 17.08
CA ARG A 46 0.79 -7.65 17.97
C ARG A 46 1.85 -7.19 18.97
N PHE A 47 2.20 -5.92 18.93
CA PHE A 47 3.04 -5.30 19.96
C PHE A 47 2.33 -5.34 21.32
N ARG A 48 3.00 -5.94 22.31
CA ARG A 48 2.50 -6.04 23.70
C ARG A 48 3.19 -5.06 24.66
N ASN A 49 4.13 -4.27 24.15
CA ASN A 49 4.85 -3.28 24.95
C ASN A 49 3.92 -2.12 25.35
N ARG A 50 4.13 -1.57 26.56
CA ARG A 50 3.39 -0.40 27.09
C ARG A 50 4.03 0.93 26.72
N LEU A 51 5.22 0.92 26.13
CA LEU A 51 5.89 2.14 25.70
C LEU A 51 5.16 2.76 24.50
N ASN A 52 4.78 4.02 24.65
CA ASN A 52 4.11 4.79 23.61
C ASN A 52 4.99 4.91 22.36
N LYS A 53 4.36 4.94 21.17
CA LYS A 53 4.98 5.20 19.85
C LYS A 53 5.97 4.14 19.34
N VAL A 54 6.21 3.05 20.07
CA VAL A 54 7.16 2.01 19.61
C VAL A 54 6.70 1.35 18.31
N SER A 55 5.40 1.10 18.15
CA SER A 55 4.83 0.60 16.88
C SER A 55 5.14 1.53 15.70
N ASP A 56 5.03 2.84 15.93
CA ASP A 56 5.21 3.86 14.90
C ASP A 56 6.68 3.98 14.51
N GLN A 57 7.59 3.84 15.48
CA GLN A 57 9.03 3.80 15.21
C GLN A 57 9.40 2.56 14.40
N ILE A 58 8.82 1.41 14.71
CA ILE A 58 9.15 0.16 13.99
C ILE A 58 8.67 0.22 12.54
N ILE A 59 7.48 0.75 12.27
CA ILE A 59 7.02 0.91 10.88
C ILE A 59 7.92 1.89 10.10
N LEU A 60 8.39 2.98 10.72
CA LEU A 60 9.32 3.92 10.09
C LEU A 60 10.68 3.29 9.78
N VAL A 61 11.24 2.53 10.73
CA VAL A 61 12.50 1.80 10.53
C VAL A 61 12.37 0.80 9.40
N VAL A 62 11.32 -0.02 9.41
CA VAL A 62 11.10 -1.03 8.36
C VAL A 62 10.88 -0.37 7.00
N ALA A 63 10.11 0.71 6.92
CA ALA A 63 9.94 1.48 5.69
C ALA A 63 11.27 2.04 5.17
N GLY A 64 12.11 2.57 6.06
CA GLY A 64 13.46 3.02 5.73
C GLY A 64 14.35 1.90 5.18
N LEU A 65 14.32 0.72 5.78
CA LEU A 65 15.04 -0.46 5.29
C LEU A 65 14.55 -0.90 3.90
N CYS A 66 13.23 -0.90 3.67
CA CYS A 66 12.67 -1.18 2.35
C CYS A 66 13.11 -0.14 1.30
N ASN A 67 13.11 1.15 1.65
CA ASN A 67 13.58 2.22 0.76
C ASN A 67 15.06 2.04 0.41
N LEU A 68 15.91 1.78 1.41
CA LEU A 68 17.34 1.52 1.23
C LEU A 68 17.58 0.32 0.30
N ARG A 69 16.86 -0.79 0.53
CA ARG A 69 16.95 -1.99 -0.31
C ARG A 69 16.56 -1.75 -1.76
N ASN A 70 15.55 -0.92 -1.98
CA ASN A 70 15.05 -0.61 -3.32
C ASN A 70 15.89 0.44 -4.05
N GLY A 71 16.97 0.96 -3.43
CA GLY A 71 17.81 1.99 -4.02
C GLY A 71 17.06 3.31 -4.26
N TYR A 72 16.05 3.61 -3.45
CA TYR A 72 15.36 4.89 -3.56
C TYR A 72 16.28 6.03 -3.12
N GLU A 73 16.82 6.77 -4.08
CA GLU A 73 17.27 8.13 -3.86
C GLU A 73 16.05 9.02 -3.70
N VAL A 74 16.04 9.84 -2.65
CA VAL A 74 15.02 10.88 -2.46
C VAL A 74 15.14 11.82 -3.67
N GLN A 75 14.17 11.76 -4.59
CA GLN A 75 14.01 12.78 -5.64
C GLN A 75 13.42 14.05 -5.04
#